data_AF-A0AAV8XVL3-F1
#
_entry.id   AF-A0AAV8XVL3-F1
#
_cell.length_a   1.000
_cell.length_b   1.000
_cell.length_c   1.000
_cell.angle_alpha   90.00
_cell.angle_beta   90.00
_cell.angle_gamma   90.00
#
_symmetry.space_group_name_H-M   'P 1'
#
loop_
_entity.id
_entity.type
_entity.pdbx_description
1 polymer ?
#
loop_
_entity_poly.entity_id
_entity_poly.type
_entity_poly.pdbx_seq_one_letter_code
_entity_poly.pdbx_strand_id
1 'polypeptide(L)'
;MNIESIQEDVAKEKKMKLRNIKGRVKWEPHQKNIVLKAFKKHIKNRIPPKKSECLKFLSENPKFSCDWIRIKTLVFNTYRDK
;
A
#
# COMPACT_ATOMS: atom_id res chain seq x y z
N MET A 1 -3.07 32.22 21.57
CA MET A 1 -3.90 31.20 20.91
C MET A 1 -2.96 30.10 20.45
N ASN A 2 -3.02 28.92 21.07
CA ASN A 2 -2.02 27.85 20.89
C ASN A 2 -2.35 26.98 19.67
N ILE A 3 -1.36 26.80 18.79
CA ILE A 3 -1.44 26.10 17.49
C ILE A 3 -1.24 24.58 17.64
N GLU A 4 -0.83 24.10 18.82
CA GLU A 4 -0.42 22.70 19.05
C GLU A 4 -1.56 21.68 19.11
N SER A 5 -2.81 22.10 19.41
CA SER A 5 -3.95 21.15 19.48
C SER A 5 -4.46 20.67 18.12
N ILE A 6 -4.07 21.28 16.99
CA ILE A 6 -4.60 20.94 15.66
C ILE A 6 -3.99 19.64 15.09
N GLN A 7 -2.84 19.20 15.61
CA GLN A 7 -2.08 18.09 15.00
C GLN A 7 -2.59 16.68 15.37
N GLU A 8 -3.24 16.50 16.54
CA GLU A 8 -3.68 15.16 16.99
C GLU A 8 -5.00 14.69 16.36
N ASP A 9 -5.91 15.60 15.98
CA ASP A 9 -7.21 15.25 15.41
C ASP A 9 -7.11 14.77 13.95
N VAL A 10 -6.16 15.31 13.17
CA VAL A 10 -5.92 14.88 11.78
C VAL A 10 -5.46 13.41 11.70
N ALA A 11 -4.71 12.95 12.69
CA ALA A 11 -4.22 11.57 12.75
C ALA A 11 -5.32 10.57 13.15
N LYS A 12 -6.28 10.98 14.01
CA LYS A 12 -7.42 10.15 14.40
C LYS A 12 -8.45 10.01 13.28
N GLU A 13 -8.72 11.08 12.52
CA GLU A 13 -9.70 11.02 11.44
C GLU A 13 -9.23 10.16 10.26
N LYS A 14 -7.93 10.21 9.92
CA LYS A 14 -7.32 9.27 8.95
C LYS A 14 -7.46 7.82 9.43
N LYS A 15 -7.22 7.55 10.71
CA LYS A 15 -7.37 6.20 11.29
C LYS A 15 -8.81 5.69 11.30
N MET A 16 -9.81 6.58 11.35
CA MET A 16 -11.23 6.20 11.38
C MET A 16 -11.78 5.91 9.98
N LYS A 17 -11.38 6.67 8.95
CA LYS A 17 -11.77 6.40 7.55
C LYS A 17 -11.20 5.08 7.01
N LEU A 18 -10.07 4.59 7.52
CA LEU A 18 -9.53 3.27 7.14
C LEU A 18 -10.37 2.09 7.64
N ARG A 19 -11.15 2.23 8.73
CA ARG A 19 -11.83 1.10 9.39
C ARG A 19 -13.07 0.61 8.63
N ASN A 20 -13.61 1.41 7.72
CA ASN A 20 -14.87 1.10 7.02
C ASN A 20 -14.72 0.66 5.55
N ILE A 21 -13.50 0.49 5.03
CA ILE A 21 -13.31 -0.07 3.68
C ILE A 21 -13.33 -1.61 3.76
N LYS A 22 -14.48 -2.17 4.16
CA LYS A 22 -14.75 -3.63 4.16
C LYS A 22 -15.04 -4.19 2.75
N GLY A 23 -14.65 -3.49 1.69
CA GLY A 23 -14.77 -3.93 0.31
C GLY A 23 -13.43 -4.34 -0.30
N ARG A 24 -13.43 -5.33 -1.20
CA ARG A 24 -12.28 -5.59 -2.07
C ARG A 24 -12.08 -4.36 -2.96
N VAL A 25 -11.12 -3.51 -2.61
CA VAL A 25 -10.75 -2.39 -3.49
C VAL A 25 -10.10 -2.97 -4.73
N LYS A 26 -10.71 -2.70 -5.89
CA LYS A 26 -10.16 -3.08 -7.18
C LYS A 26 -8.89 -2.29 -7.43
N TRP A 27 -7.84 -2.97 -7.88
CA TRP A 27 -6.63 -2.30 -8.34
C TRP A 27 -6.88 -1.69 -9.71
N GLU A 28 -6.65 -0.39 -9.84
CA GLU A 28 -6.64 0.24 -11.15
C GLU A 28 -5.50 -0.34 -12.00
N PRO A 29 -5.69 -0.55 -13.32
CA PRO A 29 -4.67 -1.18 -14.18
C PRO A 29 -3.32 -0.47 -14.11
N HIS A 30 -3.33 0.87 -14.03
CA HIS A 30 -2.13 1.68 -13.89
C HIS A 30 -1.41 1.44 -12.57
N GLN A 31 -2.15 1.46 -11.45
CA GLN A 31 -1.61 1.19 -10.11
C GLN A 31 -1.01 -0.21 -10.03
N LYS A 32 -1.73 -1.20 -10.57
CA LYS A 32 -1.25 -2.59 -10.64
C LYS A 32 0.08 -2.66 -11.38
N ASN A 33 0.18 -2.06 -12.57
CA ASN A 33 1.40 -2.12 -13.38
C ASN A 33 2.61 -1.49 -12.67
N ILE A 34 2.44 -0.36 -11.97
CA ILE A 34 3.52 0.28 -11.21
C ILE A 34 4.04 -0.67 -10.12
N VAL A 35 3.14 -1.26 -9.33
CA VAL A 35 3.52 -2.21 -8.26
C VAL A 35 4.25 -3.42 -8.86
N LEU A 36 3.72 -3.98 -9.94
CA LEU A 36 4.34 -5.15 -10.59
C LEU A 36 5.72 -4.82 -11.17
N LYS A 37 5.93 -3.61 -11.70
CA LYS A 37 7.24 -3.15 -12.17
C LYS A 37 8.22 -2.97 -11.03
N ALA A 38 7.81 -2.31 -9.93
CA ALA A 38 8.65 -2.09 -8.76
C ALA A 38 9.11 -3.41 -8.12
N PHE A 39 8.19 -4.38 -8.02
CA PHE A 39 8.46 -5.69 -7.41
C PHE A 39 8.79 -6.79 -8.45
N LYS A 40 9.19 -6.44 -9.67
CA LYS A 40 9.50 -7.42 -10.75
C LYS A 40 10.52 -8.47 -10.31
N LYS A 41 11.55 -8.08 -9.56
CA LYS A 41 12.57 -9.00 -9.00
C LYS A 41 11.95 -9.99 -8.01
N HIS A 42 11.08 -9.51 -7.13
CA HIS A 42 10.34 -10.33 -6.16
C HIS A 42 9.42 -11.34 -6.85
N ILE A 43 8.71 -10.91 -7.90
CA ILE A 43 7.84 -11.77 -8.71
C ILE A 43 8.67 -12.85 -9.43
N LYS A 44 9.79 -12.47 -10.07
CA LYS A 44 10.67 -13.41 -10.77
C LYS A 44 11.23 -14.48 -9.83
N ASN A 45 11.67 -14.06 -8.64
CA ASN A 45 12.27 -14.96 -7.65
C ASN A 45 11.21 -15.68 -6.80
N ARG A 46 9.90 -15.41 -7.00
CA ARG A 46 8.79 -15.91 -6.17
C ARG A 46 8.95 -15.62 -4.67
N ILE A 47 9.60 -14.49 -4.34
CA ILE A 47 9.86 -14.07 -2.97
C ILE A 47 8.91 -12.92 -2.61
N PRO A 48 8.09 -13.04 -1.54
CA PRO A 48 7.20 -11.96 -1.14
C PRO A 48 8.01 -10.74 -0.65
N PRO A 49 7.56 -9.51 -0.95
CA PRO A 49 8.26 -8.32 -0.49
C PRO A 49 8.16 -8.19 1.03
N LYS A 50 9.25 -7.67 1.63
CA LYS A 50 9.30 -7.36 3.06
C LYS A 50 8.48 -6.10 3.34
N LYS A 51 7.98 -5.97 4.58
CA LYS A 51 7.23 -4.79 5.03
C LYS A 51 8.00 -3.49 4.76
N SER A 52 9.30 -3.47 5.06
CA SER A 52 10.15 -2.29 4.85
C SER A 52 10.24 -1.86 3.39
N GLU A 53 10.29 -2.82 2.45
CA GLU A 53 10.34 -2.54 1.02
C GLU A 53 9.00 -1.99 0.51
N CYS A 54 7.89 -2.53 1.01
CA CYS A 54 6.57 -1.97 0.72
C CYS A 54 6.39 -0.56 1.27
N LEU A 55 6.91 -0.27 2.47
CA LEU A 55 6.86 1.07 3.05
C LEU A 55 7.72 2.07 2.27
N LYS A 56 8.93 1.68 1.85
CA LYS A 56 9.76 2.52 0.95
C LYS A 56 9.03 2.86 -0.34
N PHE A 57 8.43 1.86 -0.99
CA PHE A 57 7.64 2.07 -2.21
C PHE A 57 6.48 3.04 -2.00
N LEU A 58 5.79 2.96 -0.86
CA LEU A 58 4.70 3.88 -0.49
C LEU A 58 5.21 5.30 -0.20
N SER A 59 6.37 5.44 0.45
CA SER A 59 7.03 6.73 0.66
C SER A 59 7.44 7.38 -0.66
N GLU A 60 7.93 6.61 -1.63
CA GLU A 60 8.28 7.09 -2.97
C GLU A 60 7.05 7.39 -3.83
N ASN A 61 5.93 6.73 -3.55
CA ASN A 61 4.69 6.87 -4.31
C ASN A 61 3.50 7.20 -3.39
N PRO A 62 3.44 8.44 -2.85
CA PRO A 62 2.37 8.85 -1.93
C PRO A 62 0.97 8.88 -2.59
N LYS A 63 0.91 8.73 -3.92
CA LYS A 63 -0.34 8.57 -4.69
C LYS A 63 -1.07 7.25 -4.40
N PHE A 64 -0.41 6.27 -3.78
CA PHE A 64 -1.04 5.01 -3.39
C PHE A 64 -1.71 5.16 -2.03
N SER A 65 -3.04 5.13 -2.01
CA SER A 65 -3.86 5.13 -0.79
C SER A 65 -4.04 3.72 -0.20
N CYS A 66 -3.14 2.77 -0.49
CA CYS A 66 -3.28 1.37 -0.09
C CYS A 66 -2.25 0.95 0.95
N ASP A 67 -2.62 0.00 1.81
CA ASP A 67 -1.72 -0.54 2.82
C ASP A 67 -0.64 -1.44 2.21
N TRP A 68 0.51 -1.50 2.88
CA TRP A 68 1.62 -2.41 2.53
C TRP A 68 1.17 -3.87 2.41
N ILE A 69 0.14 -4.28 3.17
CA ILE A 69 -0.46 -5.62 3.11
C ILE A 69 -1.06 -5.87 1.73
N ARG A 70 -1.80 -4.91 1.17
CA ARG A 70 -2.41 -5.04 -0.16
C ARG A 70 -1.36 -5.17 -1.25
N ILE A 71 -0.28 -4.40 -1.17
CA ILE A 71 0.87 -4.50 -2.08
C ILE A 71 1.48 -5.90 -2.00
N LYS A 72 1.77 -6.38 -0.78
CA LYS A 72 2.31 -7.72 -0.55
C LYS A 72 1.40 -8.81 -1.12
N THR A 73 0.10 -8.72 -0.87
CA THR A 73 -0.89 -9.67 -1.40
C THR A 73 -0.94 -9.63 -2.92
N LEU A 74 -0.91 -8.44 -3.54
CA LEU A 74 -0.88 -8.31 -5.00
C LEU A 74 0.35 -9.00 -5.59
N VAL A 75 1.53 -8.72 -5.05
CA VAL A 75 2.79 -9.31 -5.52
C VAL A 75 2.78 -10.83 -5.32
N PHE A 76 2.38 -11.31 -4.14
CA PHE A 76 2.27 -12.73 -3.81
C PHE A 76 1.32 -13.47 -4.77
N ASN A 77 0.12 -12.94 -4.99
CA ASN A 77 -0.85 -13.54 -5.90
C ASN A 77 -0.34 -13.56 -7.34
N THR A 78 0.45 -12.55 -7.76
CA THR A 78 0.92 -12.45 -9.15
C THR A 78 1.87 -13.59 -9.56
N TYR A 79 2.71 -14.09 -8.67
CA TYR A 79 3.58 -15.23 -8.96
C TYR A 79 3.05 -16.57 -8.45
N ARG A 80 1.98 -16.57 -7.64
CA ARG A 80 1.31 -17.80 -7.19
C ARG A 80 0.31 -18.32 -8.22
N ASP A 81 -0.33 -17.42 -8.95
CA ASP A 81 -1.33 -17.73 -10.00
C ASP A 81 -0.68 -18.09 -11.35
N LYS A 82 0.66 -18.00 -11.45
CA LYS A 82 1.46 -18.33 -12.64
C LYS A 82 2.37 -19.52 -12.41
#